data_AF-A0A7C2VHW0-F1
#
_entry.id   AF-A0A7C2VHW0-F1
#
_cell.length_a   1.000
_cell.length_b   1.000
_cell.length_c   1.000
_cell.angle_alpha   90.00
_cell.angle_beta   90.00
_cell.angle_gamma   90.00
#
_symmetry.space_group_name_H-M   'P 1'
#
loop_
_entity.id
_entity.type
_entity.pdbx_description
1 polymer ?
#
loop_
_entity_poly.entity_id
_entity_poly.type
_entity_poly.pdbx_seq_one_letter_code
_entity_poly.pdbx_strand_id
1 'polypeptide(L)' 'ARGIGGFMQRYQYHREKSPLRHNTDPAEIGDAALFLCSHLARGITGEILFVDSGYHILGI' A
#
# COMPACT_ATOMS: atom_id res chain seq x y z
N ALA A 1 -11.45 12.95 -2.61
CA ALA A 1 -11.87 11.70 -1.94
C ALA A 1 -13.17 11.79 -1.11
N ARG A 2 -13.60 12.97 -0.61
CA ARG A 2 -14.76 13.06 0.33
C ARG A 2 -16.16 12.88 -0.28
N GLY A 3 -16.27 12.71 -1.60
CA GLY A 3 -17.56 12.54 -2.29
C GLY A 3 -18.12 11.12 -2.29
N ILE A 4 -17.39 10.15 -1.75
CA ILE A 4 -17.81 8.74 -1.72
C ILE A 4 -18.39 8.43 -0.33
N GLY A 5 -19.68 8.09 -0.29
CA GLY A 5 -20.35 7.67 0.95
C GLY A 5 -19.61 6.50 1.61
N GLY A 6 -19.36 6.61 2.92
CA GLY A 6 -18.65 5.57 3.69
C GLY A 6 -17.12 5.54 3.50
N PHE A 7 -16.52 6.47 2.74
CA PHE A 7 -15.07 6.51 2.54
C PHE A 7 -14.29 6.58 3.85
N MET A 8 -14.69 7.45 4.77
CA MET A 8 -13.98 7.59 6.05
C MET A 8 -14.07 6.34 6.92
N GLN A 9 -15.18 5.61 6.87
CA GLN A 9 -15.32 4.35 7.60
C GLN A 9 -14.33 3.31 7.06
N ARG A 10 -14.23 3.19 5.72
CA ARG A 10 -13.26 2.29 5.08
C ARG A 10 -11.82 2.73 5.35
N TYR A 11 -11.55 4.04 5.34
CA TYR A 11 -10.23 4.60 5.62
C TYR A 11 -9.77 4.33 7.06
N GLN A 12 -10.66 4.36 8.05
CA GLN A 12 -10.32 3.95 9.41
C GLN A 12 -10.22 2.43 9.54
N TYR A 13 -11.13 1.68 8.91
CA TYR A 13 -11.11 0.23 8.93
C TYR A 13 -9.81 -0.34 8.35
N HIS A 14 -9.32 0.22 7.24
CA HIS A 14 -8.05 -0.16 6.64
C HIS A 14 -6.90 0.03 7.63
N ARG A 15 -6.74 1.23 8.20
CA ARG A 15 -5.78 1.50 9.27
C ARG A 15 -5.87 0.52 10.43
N GLU A 16 -7.07 0.21 10.90
CA GLU A 16 -7.26 -0.67 12.04
C GLU A 16 -6.89 -2.12 11.73
N LYS A 17 -7.14 -2.60 10.51
CA LYS A 17 -6.93 -4.00 10.14
C LYS A 17 -5.56 -4.28 9.56
N SER A 18 -4.97 -3.34 8.85
CA SER A 18 -3.63 -3.47 8.27
C SER A 18 -2.61 -3.87 9.36
N PRO A 19 -1.75 -4.86 9.12
CA PRO A 19 -0.71 -5.28 10.05
C PRO A 19 0.13 -4.13 10.61
N LEU A 20 0.47 -3.13 9.79
CA LEU A 20 1.26 -1.96 10.23
C LEU A 20 0.44 -0.89 10.98
N ARG A 21 -0.88 -1.05 11.11
CA ARG A 21 -1.78 -0.18 11.90
C ARG A 21 -1.78 1.30 11.50
N HIS A 22 -1.43 1.60 10.25
CA HIS A 22 -1.59 2.90 9.62
C HIS A 22 -2.18 2.74 8.21
N ASN A 23 -2.62 3.87 7.66
CA ASN A 23 -2.95 3.93 6.24
C ASN A 23 -1.66 4.13 5.46
N THR A 24 -1.56 3.51 4.29
CA THR A 24 -0.41 3.71 3.39
C THR A 24 -0.35 5.16 2.94
N ASP A 25 0.82 5.77 3.08
CA ASP A 25 1.11 7.09 2.56
C ASP A 25 1.48 6.98 1.07
N PRO A 26 0.95 7.85 0.18
CA PRO A 26 1.41 7.93 -1.20
C PRO A 26 2.94 8.03 -1.37
N ALA A 27 3.66 8.63 -0.42
CA ALA A 27 5.11 8.70 -0.44
C ALA A 27 5.76 7.31 -0.37
N GLU A 28 5.23 6.38 0.44
CA GLU A 28 5.73 5.00 0.56
C GLU A 28 5.61 4.25 -0.77
N ILE A 29 4.53 4.51 -1.53
CA ILE A 29 4.33 3.97 -2.88
C ILE A 29 5.37 4.57 -3.84
N GLY A 30 5.64 5.87 -3.73
CA GLY A 30 6.67 6.56 -4.50
C GLY A 30 8.07 5.98 -4.25
N ASP A 31 8.42 5.73 -2.99
CA ASP A 31 9.71 5.14 -2.62
C ASP A 31 9.88 3.72 -3.19
N ALA A 32 8.84 2.90 -3.12
CA ALA A 32 8.85 1.56 -3.71
C ALA A 32 8.95 1.60 -5.24
N ALA A 33 8.25 2.53 -5.90
CA ALA A 33 8.37 2.73 -7.34
C ALA A 33 9.78 3.19 -7.73
N LEU A 34 10.37 4.12 -6.97
CA LEU A 34 11.74 4.58 -7.18
C LEU A 34 12.75 3.43 -7.03
N PHE A 35 12.57 2.56 -6.02
CA PHE A 35 13.36 1.35 -5.87
C PHE A 35 13.28 0.45 -7.11
N LEU A 36 12.07 0.16 -7.59
CA LEU A 36 11.84 -0.67 -8.79
C LEU A 36 12.42 -0.05 -10.07
N CYS A 37 12.41 1.28 -10.20
CA CYS A 37 13.03 1.99 -11.32
C CYS A 37 14.56 2.12 -11.20
N SER A 38 15.15 1.80 -10.05
CA SER A 38 16.58 1.96 -9.80
C SER A 38 17.40 0.71 -10.16
N HIS A 39 18.73 0.83 -10.17
CA HIS A 39 19.65 -0.30 -10.34
C HIS A 39 19.54 -1.36 -9.21
N LEU A 40 18.90 -1.01 -8.08
CA LEU A 40 18.76 -1.90 -6.93
C LEU A 40 17.81 -3.07 -7.25
N ALA A 41 16.85 -2.85 -8.15
CA ALA A 41 15.88 -3.85 -8.57
C ALA A 41 16.29 -4.61 -9.84
N ARG A 42 17.55 -4.52 -10.30
CA ARG A 42 18.01 -5.09 -11.60
C ARG A 42 17.79 -6.60 -11.81
N GLY A 43 17.52 -7.34 -10.74
CA GLY A 43 17.24 -8.78 -10.78
C GLY A 43 15.76 -9.12 -10.59
N ILE A 44 14.87 -8.14 -10.53
CA ILE A 44 13.45 -8.30 -10.22
C ILE A 44 12.63 -7.98 -11.48
N THR A 45 11.82 -8.92 -11.93
CA THR A 45 10.93 -8.76 -13.09
C THR A 45 9.71 -9.67 -12.97
N GLY A 46 8.57 -9.25 -13.51
CA GLY A 46 7.33 -10.05 -13.48
C GLY A 46 6.65 -10.14 -12.11
N GLU A 47 7.13 -9.39 -11.12
CA GLU A 47 6.63 -9.45 -9.74
C GLU A 47 5.59 -8.36 -9.42
N ILE A 48 4.71 -8.67 -8.46
CA ILE A 48 3.76 -7.71 -7.87
C ILE A 48 4.27 -7.35 -6.48
N LEU A 49 4.78 -6.12 -6.31
CA LEU A 49 5.19 -5.59 -5.02
C LEU A 49 4.02 -4.89 -4.32
N PHE A 50 3.53 -5.46 -3.22
CA PHE A 50 2.46 -4.85 -2.43
C PHE A 50 3.01 -3.76 -1.51
N VAL A 51 2.40 -2.57 -1.59
CA VAL A 51 2.67 -1.42 -0.73
C VAL A 51 1.35 -0.94 -0.15
N ASP A 52 0.87 -1.63 0.87
CA ASP A 52 -0.50 -1.50 1.36
C ASP A 52 -0.61 -1.67 2.89
N SER A 53 0.47 -1.39 3.60
CA SER A 53 0.56 -1.58 5.05
C SER A 53 0.33 -3.05 5.50
N GLY A 54 0.48 -3.99 4.56
CA GLY A 54 0.28 -5.43 4.76
C GLY A 54 -1.17 -5.88 4.66
N TYR A 55 -2.09 -5.05 4.18
CA TYR A 55 -3.52 -5.38 4.18
C TYR A 55 -3.86 -6.61 3.32
N HIS A 56 -3.19 -6.80 2.19
CA HIS A 56 -3.44 -7.89 1.24
C HIS A 56 -3.26 -9.30 1.85
N ILE A 57 -2.39 -9.47 2.85
CA ILE A 57 -2.13 -10.79 3.45
C ILE A 57 -3.31 -11.29 4.30
N LEU A 58 -4.26 -10.42 4.62
CA LEU A 58 -5.39 -10.75 5.49
C LEU A 58 -6.41 -11.68 4.80
N GLY A 59 -6.33 -11.87 3.47
CA GLY A 59 -7.15 -12.83 2.73
C GLY A 59 -8.65 -12.55 2.75
N ILE A 60 -9.03 -11.27 2.93
CA ILE A 60 -10.41 -10.78 3.00
C ILE A 60 -10.90 -10.25 1.65
#